data_AF-A0A4Q2Z5P2-F1
#
_entry.id   AF-A0A4Q2Z5P2-F1
#
_cell.length_a   1.000
_cell.length_b   1.000
_cell.length_c   1.000
_cell.angle_alpha   90.00
_cell.angle_beta   90.00
_cell.angle_gamma   90.00
#
_symmetry.space_group_name_H-M   'P 1'
#
loop_
_entity.id
_entity.type
_entity.pdbx_description
1 polymer ?
#
loop_
_entity_poly.entity_id
_entity_poly.type
_entity_poly.pdbx_seq_one_letter_code
_entity_poly.pdbx_strand_id
1 'polypeptide(L)'
;MTGSVQRGFSVLLVTVATGFIVWKYSAGSDLDRTAFTVVARGSVNPPLFVEGEGTHDSPWSLRIFVRESAPDPKLAPPAVFLGDDLAGIFQSSPPGPVDLAVILKNLQRLGVTKLTTSMVLAWDNPDVLEFFAVEKALTSFDSLVTSAPLSRGVEGSLLPQEFRRASLPMSAVTGDASALPVVNRVPLPGVVLGGEKALAGFSVLESEASSRLLPLMARWDDPQGEHRLLFSSALLAVMQRLDLPLSGMEIRPGEFLRLGPDAPVMPIDSSGYLAIPLRSSSVGFEIAAESLIGADENLFPKDVVPPVVLRDDRTTAGVATRAFSRAIVPAVAVMSSEEGLAPSRQYKRLPQDWEVAILAVVMG
;
A
#
# COMPACT_ATOMS: atom_id res chain seq x y z
N MET A 1 13.83 -21.17 42.11
CA MET A 1 13.65 -20.25 40.97
C MET A 1 14.56 -20.60 39.78
N THR A 2 14.88 -21.89 39.54
CA THR A 2 15.86 -22.35 38.52
C THR A 2 15.24 -23.05 37.31
N GLY A 3 13.96 -23.42 37.37
CA GLY A 3 13.30 -24.23 36.33
C GLY A 3 12.89 -23.50 35.05
N SER A 4 12.61 -22.19 35.10
CA SER A 4 12.20 -21.44 33.89
C SER A 4 13.39 -21.05 33.01
N VAL A 5 14.55 -20.76 33.62
CA VAL A 5 15.79 -20.38 32.91
C VAL A 5 16.37 -21.58 32.16
N GLN A 6 16.41 -22.76 32.80
CA GLN A 6 16.83 -24.01 32.15
C GLN A 6 15.84 -24.44 31.05
N ARG A 7 14.53 -24.25 31.30
CA ARG A 7 13.41 -24.21 30.34
C ARG A 7 13.78 -23.50 29.03
N GLY A 8 14.00 -22.19 29.16
CA GLY A 8 14.26 -21.31 28.02
C GLY A 8 15.56 -21.63 27.30
N PHE A 9 16.62 -21.96 28.03
CA PHE A 9 17.92 -22.26 27.45
C PHE A 9 17.92 -23.55 26.62
N SER A 10 17.28 -24.63 27.12
CA SER A 10 17.15 -25.88 26.36
C SER A 10 16.30 -25.71 25.09
N VAL A 11 15.23 -24.92 25.15
CA VAL A 11 14.41 -24.61 23.96
C VAL A 11 15.23 -23.84 22.92
N LEU A 12 16.05 -22.90 23.34
CA LEU A 12 16.91 -22.09 22.47
C LEU A 12 17.99 -22.96 21.79
N LEU A 13 18.62 -23.86 22.54
CA LEU A 13 19.62 -24.81 22.02
C LEU A 13 19.01 -25.79 20.99
N VAL A 14 17.82 -26.33 21.28
CA VAL A 14 17.10 -27.21 20.35
C VAL A 14 16.67 -26.44 19.09
N THR A 15 16.28 -25.17 19.23
CA THR A 15 15.89 -24.33 18.08
C THR A 15 17.11 -24.01 17.21
N VAL A 16 18.26 -23.71 17.81
CA VAL A 16 19.52 -23.49 17.09
C VAL A 16 20.01 -24.77 16.41
N ALA A 17 19.98 -25.92 17.10
CA ALA A 17 20.38 -27.20 16.53
C ALA A 17 19.46 -27.63 15.38
N THR A 18 18.13 -27.49 15.55
CA THR A 18 17.15 -27.78 14.50
C THR A 18 17.32 -26.84 13.31
N GLY A 19 17.51 -25.54 13.57
CA GLY A 19 17.82 -24.56 12.54
C GLY A 19 19.09 -24.91 11.78
N PHE A 20 20.14 -25.38 12.46
CA PHE A 20 21.40 -25.79 11.81
C PHE A 20 21.23 -27.04 10.93
N ILE A 21 20.48 -28.04 11.40
CA ILE A 21 20.17 -29.25 10.60
C ILE A 21 19.40 -28.86 9.34
N VAL A 22 18.36 -28.05 9.49
CA VAL A 22 17.56 -27.52 8.38
C VAL A 22 18.43 -26.71 7.41
N TRP A 23 19.30 -25.86 7.93
CA TRP A 23 20.21 -25.03 7.14
C TRP A 23 21.22 -25.87 6.34
N LYS A 24 21.64 -27.02 6.87
CA LYS A 24 22.53 -27.95 6.17
C LYS A 24 21.81 -28.77 5.09
N TYR A 25 20.71 -29.43 5.46
CA TYR A 25 20.12 -30.48 4.63
C TYR A 25 18.98 -30.00 3.71
N SER A 26 18.44 -28.81 3.98
CA SER A 26 17.35 -28.21 3.21
C SER A 26 17.66 -26.78 2.78
N ALA A 27 18.94 -26.49 2.59
CA ALA A 27 19.47 -25.21 2.12
C ALA A 27 18.65 -24.60 0.98
N GLY A 28 18.19 -23.36 1.15
CA GLY A 28 17.43 -22.63 0.15
C GLY A 28 16.01 -23.10 -0.12
N SER A 29 15.49 -24.01 0.71
CA SER A 29 14.07 -24.34 0.74
C SER A 29 13.27 -23.34 1.59
N ASP A 30 11.93 -23.38 1.44
CA ASP A 30 11.02 -22.65 2.32
C ASP A 30 11.18 -23.04 3.80
N LEU A 31 11.56 -24.29 4.07
CA LEU A 31 11.81 -24.80 5.41
C LEU A 31 13.06 -24.15 6.03
N ASP A 32 14.10 -23.94 5.22
CA ASP A 32 15.32 -23.21 5.62
C ASP A 32 15.04 -21.73 5.90
N ARG A 33 14.31 -21.06 5.00
CA ARG A 33 13.87 -19.67 5.25
C ARG A 33 13.04 -19.55 6.52
N THR A 34 12.13 -20.49 6.76
CA THR A 34 11.28 -20.53 7.97
C THR A 34 12.14 -20.67 9.21
N ALA A 35 13.07 -21.63 9.23
CA ALA A 35 13.97 -21.83 10.35
C ALA A 35 14.86 -20.59 10.60
N PHE A 36 15.44 -20.01 9.56
CA PHE A 36 16.20 -18.76 9.64
C PHE A 36 15.37 -17.63 10.25
N THR A 37 14.14 -17.45 9.77
CA THR A 37 13.23 -16.40 10.26
C THR A 37 12.86 -16.60 11.73
N VAL A 38 12.61 -17.84 12.17
CA VAL A 38 12.32 -18.18 13.57
C VAL A 38 13.52 -17.87 14.46
N VAL A 39 14.72 -18.24 14.04
CA VAL A 39 15.96 -17.94 14.79
C VAL A 39 16.20 -16.42 14.83
N ALA A 40 16.03 -15.73 13.70
CA ALA A 40 16.19 -14.28 13.61
C ALA A 40 15.24 -13.53 14.56
N ARG A 41 13.97 -13.95 14.64
CA ARG A 41 12.97 -13.41 15.59
C ARG A 41 13.40 -13.52 17.06
N GLY A 42 14.20 -14.52 17.41
CA GLY A 42 14.77 -14.66 18.75
C GLY A 42 15.83 -13.60 19.08
N SER A 43 16.41 -12.96 18.06
CA SER A 43 17.51 -12.00 18.20
C SER A 43 17.14 -10.55 17.89
N VAL A 44 16.09 -10.33 17.09
CA VAL A 44 15.62 -8.99 16.69
C VAL A 44 14.10 -8.92 16.63
N ASN A 45 13.57 -7.78 17.06
CA ASN A 45 12.13 -7.53 17.08
C ASN A 45 11.61 -7.27 15.65
N PRO A 46 10.46 -7.85 15.27
CA PRO A 46 9.79 -7.53 14.01
C PRO A 46 9.35 -6.05 13.94
N PRO A 47 9.09 -5.51 12.73
CA PRO A 47 9.05 -6.22 11.45
C PRO A 47 10.43 -6.47 10.86
N LEU A 48 10.58 -7.60 10.16
CA LEU A 48 11.85 -8.08 9.62
C LEU A 48 11.68 -8.57 8.18
N PHE A 49 12.75 -8.36 7.41
CA PHE A 49 12.79 -8.63 5.99
C PHE A 49 13.97 -9.54 5.68
N VAL A 50 13.68 -10.71 5.13
CA VAL A 50 14.67 -11.72 4.79
C VAL A 50 14.82 -11.78 3.27
N GLU A 51 16.02 -11.52 2.77
CA GLU A 51 16.39 -11.64 1.36
C GLU A 51 17.45 -12.73 1.15
N GLY A 52 17.64 -13.16 -0.08
CA GLY A 52 18.60 -14.21 -0.45
C GLY A 52 17.92 -15.57 -0.65
N GLU A 53 18.73 -16.59 -0.92
CA GLU A 53 18.26 -17.96 -1.16
C GLU A 53 18.87 -18.96 -0.17
N GLY A 54 19.57 -18.49 0.87
CA GLY A 54 20.21 -19.39 1.85
C GLY A 54 21.34 -20.27 1.29
N THR A 55 21.78 -20.02 0.06
CA THR A 55 22.88 -20.71 -0.59
C THR A 55 24.22 -20.04 -0.27
N HIS A 56 25.34 -20.64 -0.69
CA HIS A 56 26.66 -20.00 -0.55
C HIS A 56 26.77 -18.76 -1.44
N ASP A 57 26.22 -18.81 -2.64
CA ASP A 57 26.28 -17.74 -3.63
C ASP A 57 25.25 -16.63 -3.33
N SER A 58 24.12 -16.98 -2.71
CA SER A 58 23.05 -16.07 -2.30
C SER A 58 22.65 -16.32 -0.85
N PRO A 59 23.47 -15.88 0.14
CA PRO A 59 23.21 -16.12 1.55
C PRO A 59 21.98 -15.37 2.04
N TRP A 60 21.38 -15.86 3.12
CA TRP A 60 20.32 -15.13 3.81
C TRP A 60 20.84 -13.76 4.27
N SER A 61 20.06 -12.73 4.04
CA SER A 61 20.30 -11.39 4.54
C SER A 61 19.08 -10.87 5.27
N LEU A 62 19.30 -10.16 6.37
CA LEU A 62 18.26 -9.65 7.24
C LEU A 62 18.32 -8.13 7.27
N ARG A 63 17.19 -7.50 6.96
CA ARG A 63 16.93 -6.09 7.26
C ARG A 63 15.83 -5.99 8.30
N ILE A 64 15.89 -4.91 9.07
CA ILE A 64 14.90 -4.62 10.12
C ILE A 64 14.30 -3.28 9.76
N PHE A 65 12.99 -3.16 9.89
CA PHE A 65 12.35 -1.88 9.66
C PHE A 65 12.48 -1.00 10.90
N VAL A 66 12.86 0.25 10.68
CA VAL A 66 12.90 1.26 11.74
C VAL A 66 11.45 1.56 12.13
N ARG A 67 11.14 1.47 13.43
CA ARG A 67 9.78 1.64 13.96
C ARG A 67 9.14 2.99 13.66
N GLU A 68 9.93 3.96 13.21
CA GLU A 68 9.50 5.31 12.88
C GLU A 68 10.19 5.72 11.56
N SER A 69 9.43 5.69 10.47
CA SER A 69 9.85 6.32 9.22
C SER A 69 9.26 7.73 9.20
N ALA A 70 10.12 8.75 9.18
CA ALA A 70 9.67 10.11 8.91
C ALA A 70 9.45 10.23 7.39
N PRO A 71 8.30 10.75 6.93
CA PRO A 71 8.10 10.98 5.51
C PRO A 71 9.12 11.99 4.99
N ASP A 72 9.83 11.64 3.90
CA ASP A 72 10.68 12.59 3.18
C ASP A 72 9.79 13.62 2.48
N PRO A 73 9.89 14.93 2.81
CA PRO A 73 9.11 15.97 2.17
C PRO A 73 9.29 16.05 0.65
N LYS A 74 10.43 15.61 0.12
CA LYS A 74 10.70 15.57 -1.32
C LYS A 74 9.93 14.47 -2.02
N LEU A 75 9.52 13.43 -1.28
CA LEU A 75 8.76 12.31 -1.79
C LEU A 75 7.25 12.50 -1.66
N ALA A 76 6.80 13.57 -0.99
CA ALA A 76 5.38 13.86 -0.92
C ALA A 76 4.85 14.41 -2.25
N PRO A 77 3.76 13.82 -2.79
CA PRO A 77 3.09 14.39 -3.94
C PRO A 77 2.46 15.74 -3.57
N PRO A 78 2.35 16.67 -4.53
CA PRO A 78 1.53 17.87 -4.35
C PRO A 78 0.07 17.45 -4.13
N ALA A 79 -0.65 18.22 -3.32
CA ALA A 79 -2.04 17.98 -3.04
C ALA A 79 -2.90 19.18 -3.43
N VAL A 80 -4.02 18.91 -4.08
CA VAL A 80 -5.12 19.87 -4.20
C VAL A 80 -6.21 19.41 -3.25
N PHE A 81 -6.61 20.26 -2.29
CA PHE A 81 -7.65 19.90 -1.33
C PHE A 81 -8.95 20.62 -1.62
N LEU A 82 -10.05 19.89 -1.52
CA LEU A 82 -11.41 20.41 -1.54
C LEU A 82 -11.82 20.69 -0.09
N GLY A 83 -11.91 21.98 0.26
CA GLY A 83 -12.38 22.43 1.56
C GLY A 83 -13.88 22.68 1.58
N ASP A 84 -14.38 23.17 2.72
CA ASP A 84 -15.72 23.75 2.77
C ASP A 84 -15.70 25.06 1.97
N ASP A 85 -16.45 25.13 0.87
CA ASP A 85 -16.52 26.32 0.00
C ASP A 85 -17.27 27.48 0.70
N LEU A 86 -16.61 28.10 1.67
CA LEU A 86 -17.14 29.24 2.43
C LEU A 86 -17.23 30.52 1.59
N ALA A 87 -16.48 30.57 0.49
CA ALA A 87 -16.43 31.73 -0.41
C ALA A 87 -17.51 31.67 -1.51
N GLY A 88 -18.14 30.51 -1.72
CA GLY A 88 -19.15 30.31 -2.76
C GLY A 88 -18.56 30.37 -4.17
N ILE A 89 -17.35 29.84 -4.35
CA ILE A 89 -16.65 29.81 -5.65
C ILE A 89 -17.23 28.71 -6.54
N PHE A 90 -17.66 27.60 -5.96
CA PHE A 90 -18.31 26.49 -6.65
C PHE A 90 -19.82 26.67 -6.67
N GLN A 91 -20.50 26.00 -7.61
CA GLN A 91 -21.97 26.05 -7.70
C GLN A 91 -22.64 25.38 -6.50
N SER A 92 -21.99 24.35 -5.94
CA SER A 92 -22.46 23.66 -4.75
C SER A 92 -21.31 23.26 -3.81
N SER A 93 -21.65 23.09 -2.53
CA SER A 93 -20.77 22.53 -1.51
C SER A 93 -21.51 21.39 -0.80
N PRO A 94 -21.16 20.12 -1.03
CA PRO A 94 -20.04 19.59 -1.83
C PRO A 94 -20.06 19.98 -3.32
N PRO A 95 -18.89 20.13 -3.99
CA PRO A 95 -18.83 20.36 -5.44
C PRO A 95 -19.61 19.32 -6.24
N GLY A 96 -20.48 19.82 -7.10
CA GLY A 96 -21.24 19.00 -8.04
C GLY A 96 -20.33 18.41 -9.13
N PRO A 97 -20.85 17.52 -9.98
CA PRO A 97 -20.03 16.92 -11.04
C PRO A 97 -19.46 17.97 -11.99
N VAL A 98 -20.20 19.04 -12.32
CA VAL A 98 -19.71 20.13 -13.18
C VAL A 98 -18.52 20.86 -12.57
N ASP A 99 -18.60 21.24 -11.30
CA ASP A 99 -17.51 21.91 -10.58
C ASP A 99 -16.25 21.03 -10.56
N LEU A 100 -16.44 19.73 -10.31
CA LEU A 100 -15.34 18.76 -10.36
C LEU A 100 -14.74 18.65 -11.76
N ALA A 101 -15.55 18.59 -12.82
CA ALA A 101 -15.04 18.58 -14.19
C ALA A 101 -14.22 19.84 -14.52
N VAL A 102 -14.60 21.00 -13.96
CA VAL A 102 -13.83 22.25 -14.08
C VAL A 102 -12.50 22.15 -13.33
N ILE A 103 -12.48 21.61 -12.11
CA ILE A 103 -11.25 21.36 -11.35
C ILE A 103 -10.30 20.46 -12.16
N LEU A 104 -10.79 19.33 -12.66
CA LEU A 104 -10.01 18.35 -13.43
C LEU A 104 -9.44 18.97 -14.72
N LYS A 105 -10.23 19.74 -15.46
CA LYS A 105 -9.76 20.45 -16.67
C LYS A 105 -8.69 21.50 -16.34
N ASN A 106 -8.81 22.20 -15.22
CA ASN A 106 -7.79 23.17 -14.81
C ASN A 106 -6.48 22.48 -14.42
N LEU A 107 -6.53 21.33 -13.74
CA LEU A 107 -5.33 20.53 -13.49
C LEU A 107 -4.61 20.17 -14.80
N GLN A 108 -5.35 19.73 -15.82
CA GLN A 108 -4.78 19.42 -17.12
C GLN A 108 -4.19 20.63 -17.82
N ARG A 109 -4.90 21.77 -17.79
CA ARG A 109 -4.40 23.05 -18.32
C ARG A 109 -3.07 23.44 -17.66
N LEU A 110 -2.91 23.12 -16.38
CA LEU A 110 -1.69 23.36 -15.60
C LEU A 110 -0.63 22.25 -15.80
N GLY A 111 -0.80 21.36 -16.77
CA GLY A 111 0.19 20.34 -17.15
C GLY A 111 0.17 19.06 -16.30
N VAL A 112 -0.85 18.85 -15.46
CA VAL A 112 -0.96 17.64 -14.64
C VAL A 112 -1.33 16.45 -15.53
N THR A 113 -0.42 15.47 -15.63
CA THR A 113 -0.60 14.25 -16.44
C THR A 113 -0.97 13.02 -15.61
N LYS A 114 -0.53 12.94 -14.35
CA LYS A 114 -0.87 11.85 -13.42
C LYS A 114 -1.67 12.37 -12.24
N LEU A 115 -2.86 11.80 -12.03
CA LEU A 115 -3.79 12.18 -10.97
C LEU A 115 -4.12 10.97 -10.09
N THR A 116 -4.16 11.19 -8.78
CA THR A 116 -4.79 10.30 -7.80
C THR A 116 -5.93 11.05 -7.13
N THR A 117 -7.13 10.49 -7.05
CA THR A 117 -8.24 11.05 -6.27
C THR A 117 -8.40 10.26 -4.97
N SER A 118 -8.41 10.93 -3.82
CA SER A 118 -8.84 10.32 -2.54
C SER A 118 -10.32 10.61 -2.23
N MET A 119 -10.94 11.50 -3.01
CA MET A 119 -12.38 11.74 -2.99
C MET A 119 -13.15 10.56 -3.58
N VAL A 120 -14.26 10.21 -2.95
CA VAL A 120 -15.25 9.28 -3.50
C VAL A 120 -16.11 10.05 -4.51
N LEU A 121 -16.03 9.66 -5.78
CA LEU A 121 -16.73 10.33 -6.88
C LEU A 121 -18.14 9.74 -7.04
N ALA A 122 -19.05 10.08 -6.13
CA ALA A 122 -20.43 9.61 -6.15
C ALA A 122 -21.39 10.76 -5.83
N TRP A 123 -22.53 10.76 -6.51
CA TRP A 123 -23.62 11.72 -6.32
C TRP A 123 -24.95 10.96 -6.36
N ASP A 124 -25.93 11.38 -5.57
CA ASP A 124 -27.18 10.63 -5.40
C ASP A 124 -28.02 10.57 -6.69
N ASN A 125 -27.98 11.62 -7.52
CA ASN A 125 -28.67 11.69 -8.82
C ASN A 125 -28.02 12.74 -9.75
N PRO A 126 -26.79 12.50 -10.25
CA PRO A 126 -26.18 13.43 -11.20
C PRO A 126 -26.95 13.41 -12.52
N ASP A 127 -27.09 14.58 -13.16
CA ASP A 127 -27.58 14.61 -14.54
C ASP A 127 -26.63 13.84 -15.45
N VAL A 128 -27.18 13.17 -16.47
CA VAL A 128 -26.40 12.30 -17.36
C VAL A 128 -25.27 13.06 -18.06
N LEU A 129 -25.49 14.31 -18.46
CA LEU A 129 -24.48 15.14 -19.10
C LEU A 129 -23.38 15.56 -18.11
N GLU A 130 -23.75 15.84 -16.87
CA GLU A 130 -22.80 16.18 -15.79
C GLU A 130 -21.90 14.99 -15.46
N PHE A 131 -22.48 13.78 -15.40
CA PHE A 131 -21.74 12.54 -15.22
C PHE A 131 -20.72 12.32 -16.35
N PHE A 132 -21.16 12.41 -17.61
CA PHE A 132 -20.27 12.28 -18.77
C PHE A 132 -19.18 13.35 -18.81
N ALA A 133 -19.45 14.56 -18.33
CA ALA A 133 -18.45 15.63 -18.28
C ALA A 133 -17.30 15.28 -17.32
N VAL A 134 -17.61 14.69 -16.15
CA VAL A 134 -16.61 14.21 -15.20
C VAL A 134 -15.82 13.04 -15.77
N GLU A 135 -16.49 12.02 -16.31
CA GLU A 135 -15.80 10.86 -16.90
C GLU A 135 -14.85 11.27 -18.04
N LYS A 136 -15.30 12.19 -18.91
CA LYS A 136 -14.46 12.72 -19.98
C LYS A 136 -13.25 13.50 -19.44
N ALA A 137 -13.42 14.26 -18.36
CA ALA A 137 -12.32 14.98 -17.72
C ALA A 137 -11.34 14.01 -17.02
N LEU A 138 -11.81 12.90 -16.47
CA LEU A 138 -10.97 11.87 -15.86
C LEU A 138 -10.15 11.10 -16.89
N THR A 139 -10.73 10.77 -18.05
CA THR A 139 -10.05 9.97 -19.09
C THR A 139 -8.93 10.70 -19.83
N SER A 140 -8.75 12.00 -19.59
CA SER A 140 -7.73 12.83 -20.24
C SER A 140 -6.40 12.88 -19.48
N PHE A 141 -6.30 12.26 -18.30
CA PHE A 141 -5.02 12.04 -17.62
C PHE A 141 -4.32 10.80 -18.20
N ASP A 142 -2.99 10.87 -18.34
CA ASP A 142 -2.17 9.74 -18.81
C ASP A 142 -2.17 8.58 -17.82
N SER A 143 -2.23 8.91 -16.53
CA SER A 143 -2.38 7.94 -15.46
C SER A 143 -3.38 8.46 -14.43
N LEU A 144 -4.38 7.64 -14.10
CA LEU A 144 -5.44 7.99 -13.16
C LEU A 144 -5.62 6.88 -12.13
N VAL A 145 -5.53 7.26 -10.85
CA VAL A 145 -5.95 6.43 -9.71
C VAL A 145 -7.21 7.03 -9.10
N THR A 146 -8.28 6.25 -8.97
CA THR A 146 -9.52 6.65 -8.30
C THR A 146 -9.73 5.89 -7.00
N SER A 147 -10.56 6.42 -6.12
CA SER A 147 -10.86 5.83 -4.82
C SER A 147 -12.33 5.52 -4.65
N ALA A 148 -12.64 4.33 -4.11
CA ALA A 148 -13.98 4.01 -3.63
C ALA A 148 -13.92 3.25 -2.29
N PRO A 149 -14.92 3.39 -1.41
CA PRO A 149 -15.02 2.50 -0.25
C PRO A 149 -15.39 1.09 -0.72
N LEU A 150 -14.93 0.09 0.01
CA LEU A 150 -15.32 -1.30 -0.19
C LEU A 150 -15.97 -1.84 1.08
N SER A 151 -16.89 -2.79 0.91
CA SER A 151 -17.52 -3.45 2.05
C SER A 151 -17.72 -4.95 1.78
N ARG A 152 -17.97 -5.69 2.85
CA ARG A 152 -18.52 -7.04 2.82
C ARG A 152 -20.03 -6.98 2.98
N GLY A 153 -20.75 -7.39 1.96
CA GLY A 153 -22.20 -7.56 1.96
C GLY A 153 -22.60 -9.03 1.93
N VAL A 154 -23.87 -9.29 2.24
CA VAL A 154 -24.49 -10.62 2.05
C VAL A 154 -24.57 -10.96 0.56
N GLU A 155 -24.94 -9.97 -0.26
CA GLU A 155 -24.93 -10.06 -1.72
C GLU A 155 -23.69 -9.34 -2.25
N GLY A 156 -22.85 -10.09 -2.96
CA GLY A 156 -21.68 -9.55 -3.65
C GLY A 156 -22.05 -8.99 -5.03
N SER A 157 -21.27 -8.04 -5.51
CA SER A 157 -21.32 -7.55 -6.88
C SER A 157 -20.19 -8.16 -7.71
N LEU A 158 -20.33 -8.10 -9.04
CA LEU A 158 -19.19 -8.35 -9.92
C LEU A 158 -18.08 -7.33 -9.64
N LEU A 159 -16.84 -7.75 -9.79
CA LEU A 159 -15.70 -6.85 -9.67
C LEU A 159 -15.72 -5.79 -10.79
N PRO A 160 -15.76 -4.48 -10.48
CA PRO A 160 -15.66 -3.43 -11.49
C PRO A 160 -14.34 -3.51 -12.26
N GLN A 161 -14.35 -3.16 -13.56
CA GLN A 161 -13.17 -3.33 -14.42
C GLN A 161 -11.95 -2.52 -13.93
N GLU A 162 -12.16 -1.34 -13.36
CA GLU A 162 -11.11 -0.47 -12.83
C GLU A 162 -10.38 -1.13 -11.66
N PHE A 163 -11.11 -1.82 -10.78
CA PHE A 163 -10.52 -2.64 -9.71
C PHE A 163 -9.87 -3.91 -10.27
N ARG A 164 -10.47 -4.55 -11.29
CA ARG A 164 -9.90 -5.73 -11.95
C ARG A 164 -8.55 -5.40 -12.61
N ARG A 165 -8.41 -4.23 -13.25
CA ARG A 165 -7.14 -3.72 -13.79
C ARG A 165 -6.12 -3.46 -12.68
N ALA A 166 -6.60 -2.95 -11.55
CA ALA A 166 -5.80 -2.59 -10.39
C ALA A 166 -5.62 -3.72 -9.36
N SER A 167 -5.62 -4.98 -9.78
CA SER A 167 -5.56 -6.13 -8.85
C SER A 167 -4.76 -7.29 -9.40
N LEU A 168 -4.29 -8.14 -8.50
CA LEU A 168 -3.57 -9.37 -8.82
C LEU A 168 -4.44 -10.61 -8.56
N PRO A 169 -4.24 -11.72 -9.29
CA PRO A 169 -4.81 -13.00 -8.89
C PRO A 169 -4.24 -13.43 -7.54
N MET A 170 -5.02 -14.16 -6.73
CA MET A 170 -4.55 -14.64 -5.43
C MET A 170 -3.31 -15.54 -5.53
N SER A 171 -3.08 -16.18 -6.68
CA SER A 171 -1.86 -16.97 -6.94
C SER A 171 -0.57 -16.14 -6.99
N ALA A 172 -0.66 -14.81 -7.11
CA ALA A 172 0.51 -13.92 -7.03
C ALA A 172 0.97 -13.67 -5.58
N VAL A 173 0.15 -14.03 -4.59
CA VAL A 173 0.49 -13.87 -3.16
C VAL A 173 1.27 -15.09 -2.69
N THR A 174 2.42 -14.85 -2.06
CA THR A 174 3.24 -15.93 -1.49
C THR A 174 2.99 -16.02 0.01
N GLY A 175 2.63 -17.21 0.50
CA GLY A 175 2.32 -17.46 1.91
C GLY A 175 0.82 -17.47 2.21
N ASP A 176 0.47 -17.34 3.50
CA ASP A 176 -0.91 -17.40 3.96
C ASP A 176 -1.62 -16.04 3.81
N ALA A 177 -2.62 -16.00 2.93
CA ALA A 177 -3.46 -14.82 2.69
C ALA A 177 -4.86 -14.94 3.31
N SER A 178 -5.10 -15.93 4.17
CA SER A 178 -6.42 -16.21 4.75
C SER A 178 -6.91 -15.12 5.71
N ALA A 179 -5.98 -14.40 6.34
CA ALA A 179 -6.27 -13.34 7.30
C ALA A 179 -6.50 -11.95 6.66
N LEU A 180 -6.41 -11.84 5.33
CA LEU A 180 -6.72 -10.61 4.62
C LEU A 180 -8.22 -10.29 4.71
N PRO A 181 -8.60 -9.01 4.90
CA PRO A 181 -9.99 -8.57 4.88
C PRO A 181 -10.69 -9.02 3.61
N VAL A 182 -11.92 -9.51 3.75
CA VAL A 182 -12.73 -9.99 2.63
C VAL A 182 -13.81 -8.97 2.32
N VAL A 183 -13.88 -8.54 1.07
CA VAL A 183 -14.87 -7.61 0.53
C VAL A 183 -15.49 -8.20 -0.74
N ASN A 184 -16.68 -7.74 -1.08
CA ASN A 184 -17.39 -8.26 -2.27
C ASN A 184 -18.32 -7.23 -2.91
N ARG A 185 -18.31 -5.97 -2.48
CA ARG A 185 -19.10 -4.91 -3.12
C ARG A 185 -18.50 -3.52 -2.92
N VAL A 186 -18.86 -2.62 -3.82
CA VAL A 186 -18.79 -1.17 -3.60
C VAL A 186 -20.14 -0.76 -2.97
N PRO A 187 -20.17 -0.20 -1.75
CA PRO A 187 -21.42 0.03 -1.01
C PRO A 187 -22.21 1.24 -1.51
N LEU A 188 -21.60 2.07 -2.36
CA LEU A 188 -22.21 3.28 -2.91
C LEU A 188 -22.63 3.04 -4.38
N PRO A 189 -23.89 3.27 -4.74
CA PRO A 189 -24.32 3.24 -6.13
C PRO A 189 -23.74 4.45 -6.89
N GLY A 190 -23.55 4.30 -8.21
CA GLY A 190 -23.18 5.43 -9.08
C GLY A 190 -21.77 5.99 -8.89
N VAL A 191 -20.86 5.25 -8.25
CA VAL A 191 -19.46 5.68 -8.11
C VAL A 191 -18.78 5.74 -9.49
N VAL A 192 -18.21 6.89 -9.81
CA VAL A 192 -17.36 7.11 -11.00
C VAL A 192 -15.95 6.61 -10.71
N LEU A 193 -15.51 5.60 -11.46
CA LEU A 193 -14.17 5.02 -11.29
C LEU A 193 -13.16 5.46 -12.36
N GLY A 194 -13.56 6.30 -13.32
CA GLY A 194 -12.65 6.94 -14.28
C GLY A 194 -12.47 6.20 -15.62
N GLY A 195 -13.17 5.08 -15.83
CA GLY A 195 -13.25 4.38 -17.11
C GLY A 195 -11.96 3.65 -17.51
N GLU A 196 -11.79 3.40 -18.82
CA GLU A 196 -10.91 2.36 -19.38
C GLU A 196 -9.43 2.38 -18.94
N LYS A 197 -8.87 3.56 -18.64
CA LYS A 197 -7.46 3.72 -18.25
C LYS A 197 -7.26 3.87 -16.75
N ALA A 198 -8.33 4.06 -16.00
CA ALA A 198 -8.24 4.29 -14.57
C ALA A 198 -7.96 2.98 -13.81
N LEU A 199 -7.19 3.13 -12.74
CA LEU A 199 -6.97 2.12 -11.72
C LEU A 199 -7.78 2.52 -10.49
N ALA A 200 -8.71 1.68 -10.05
CA ALA A 200 -9.47 1.94 -8.84
C ALA A 200 -8.81 1.24 -7.64
N GLY A 201 -8.56 2.01 -6.59
CA GLY A 201 -8.14 1.52 -5.29
C GLY A 201 -9.23 1.73 -4.25
N PHE A 202 -9.12 1.01 -3.14
CA PHE A 202 -10.01 1.25 -2.01
C PHE A 202 -9.49 2.38 -1.12
N SER A 203 -10.40 3.23 -0.63
CA SER A 203 -10.08 4.25 0.39
C SER A 203 -10.30 3.73 1.81
N VAL A 204 -11.39 3.00 2.02
CA VAL A 204 -11.83 2.50 3.32
C VAL A 204 -12.43 1.10 3.15
N LEU A 205 -12.23 0.23 4.14
CA LEU A 205 -12.92 -1.05 4.28
C LEU A 205 -14.02 -0.88 5.34
N GLU A 206 -15.26 -0.63 4.91
CA GLU A 206 -16.36 -0.27 5.82
C GLU A 206 -16.78 -1.38 6.78
N SER A 207 -16.47 -2.62 6.44
CA SER A 207 -16.76 -3.79 7.27
C SER A 207 -15.70 -4.09 8.32
N GLU A 208 -14.58 -3.38 8.28
CA GLU A 208 -13.48 -3.55 9.23
C GLU A 208 -13.54 -2.52 10.35
N ALA A 209 -13.03 -2.88 11.53
CA ALA A 209 -12.88 -1.94 12.62
C ALA A 209 -11.85 -0.85 12.25
N SER A 210 -12.06 0.37 12.75
CA SER A 210 -11.10 1.45 12.53
C SER A 210 -9.73 1.08 13.08
N SER A 211 -8.74 1.00 12.20
CA SER A 211 -7.34 0.75 12.54
C SER A 211 -6.53 2.04 12.49
N ARG A 212 -5.48 2.11 13.31
CA ARG A 212 -4.45 3.17 13.18
C ARG A 212 -3.47 2.86 12.05
N LEU A 213 -3.40 1.60 11.62
CA LEU A 213 -2.55 1.18 10.52
C LEU A 213 -3.27 1.42 9.19
N LEU A 214 -2.51 1.76 8.15
CA LEU A 214 -3.07 1.97 6.83
C LEU A 214 -3.39 0.60 6.19
N PRO A 215 -4.64 0.30 5.82
CA PRO A 215 -4.95 -0.91 5.06
C PRO A 215 -4.34 -0.78 3.65
N LEU A 216 -3.64 -1.81 3.19
CA LEU A 216 -2.98 -1.80 1.88
C LEU A 216 -3.65 -2.75 0.89
N MET A 217 -4.24 -3.84 1.37
CA MET A 217 -4.83 -4.87 0.54
C MET A 217 -6.08 -5.51 1.16
N ALA A 218 -6.94 -6.04 0.30
CA ALA A 218 -8.11 -6.81 0.68
C ALA A 218 -8.38 -7.88 -0.40
N ARG A 219 -9.03 -8.98 -0.02
CA ARG A 219 -9.48 -10.00 -0.96
C ARG A 219 -10.88 -9.68 -1.44
N TRP A 220 -11.05 -9.63 -2.77
CA TRP A 220 -12.36 -9.63 -3.39
C TRP A 220 -12.84 -11.05 -3.61
N ASP A 221 -14.01 -11.37 -3.08
CA ASP A 221 -14.70 -12.62 -3.35
C ASP A 221 -15.84 -12.33 -4.36
N ASP A 222 -15.60 -12.66 -5.64
CA ASP A 222 -16.60 -12.51 -6.69
C ASP A 222 -17.63 -13.64 -6.64
N PRO A 223 -18.94 -13.36 -6.79
CA PRO A 223 -19.98 -14.39 -6.94
C PRO A 223 -19.70 -15.43 -8.04
N GLN A 224 -18.90 -15.09 -9.06
CA GLN A 224 -18.49 -15.98 -10.16
C GLN A 224 -17.28 -16.88 -9.81
N GLY A 225 -16.77 -16.82 -8.57
CA GLY A 225 -15.63 -17.62 -8.11
C GLY A 225 -14.26 -17.04 -8.45
N GLU A 226 -14.20 -15.81 -8.97
CA GLU A 226 -12.93 -15.09 -9.13
C GLU A 226 -12.51 -14.48 -7.78
N HIS A 227 -11.32 -14.85 -7.30
CA HIS A 227 -10.72 -14.25 -6.12
C HIS A 227 -9.53 -13.39 -6.54
N ARG A 228 -9.55 -12.11 -6.18
CA ARG A 228 -8.48 -11.17 -6.50
C ARG A 228 -8.00 -10.43 -5.27
N LEU A 229 -6.73 -10.07 -5.28
CA LEU A 229 -6.15 -9.16 -4.33
C LEU A 229 -6.32 -7.72 -4.83
N LEU A 230 -7.13 -6.95 -4.11
CA LEU A 230 -7.33 -5.52 -4.37
C LEU A 230 -6.35 -4.69 -3.54
N PHE A 231 -6.00 -3.50 -4.04
CA PHE A 231 -5.07 -2.59 -3.39
C PHE A 231 -5.75 -1.30 -2.94
N SER A 232 -5.23 -0.70 -1.88
CA SER A 232 -5.62 0.64 -1.45
C SER A 232 -5.21 1.68 -2.50
N SER A 233 -5.95 2.77 -2.61
CA SER A 233 -5.57 3.86 -3.54
C SER A 233 -4.24 4.51 -3.13
N ALA A 234 -3.89 4.46 -1.83
CA ALA A 234 -2.60 4.94 -1.36
C ALA A 234 -1.44 4.12 -1.94
N LEU A 235 -1.56 2.78 -1.97
CA LEU A 235 -0.57 1.92 -2.60
C LEU A 235 -0.52 2.12 -4.12
N LEU A 236 -1.68 2.25 -4.79
CA LEU A 236 -1.72 2.52 -6.23
C LEU A 236 -1.09 3.89 -6.58
N ALA A 237 -1.25 4.90 -5.72
CA ALA A 237 -0.60 6.20 -5.89
C ALA A 237 0.93 6.12 -5.80
N VAL A 238 1.46 5.24 -4.94
CA VAL A 238 2.91 4.95 -4.89
C VAL A 238 3.36 4.27 -6.18
N MET A 239 2.63 3.25 -6.65
CA MET A 239 2.95 2.57 -7.91
C MET A 239 2.92 3.55 -9.10
N GLN A 240 1.93 4.45 -9.13
CA GLN A 240 1.83 5.53 -10.13
C GLN A 240 2.99 6.52 -10.05
N ARG A 241 3.46 6.86 -8.84
CA ARG A 241 4.60 7.74 -8.61
C ARG A 241 5.91 7.13 -9.12
N LEU A 242 6.11 5.85 -8.83
CA LEU A 242 7.35 5.12 -9.15
C LEU A 242 7.33 4.51 -10.56
N ASP A 243 6.24 4.67 -11.31
CA ASP A 243 6.03 4.06 -12.63
C ASP A 243 6.24 2.53 -12.63
N LEU A 244 5.79 1.88 -11.56
CA LEU A 244 5.95 0.44 -11.39
C LEU A 244 4.67 -0.32 -11.82
N PRO A 245 4.81 -1.44 -12.53
CA PRO A 245 3.67 -2.30 -12.86
C PRO A 245 3.25 -3.13 -11.63
N LEU A 246 1.94 -3.36 -11.48
CA LEU A 246 1.42 -4.20 -10.39
C LEU A 246 1.96 -5.64 -10.41
N SER A 247 2.23 -6.18 -11.61
CA SER A 247 2.78 -7.53 -11.79
C SER A 247 4.21 -7.68 -11.27
N GLY A 248 4.92 -6.58 -10.99
CA GLY A 248 6.26 -6.61 -10.41
C GLY A 248 6.28 -6.74 -8.88
N MET A 249 5.11 -6.68 -8.23
CA MET A 249 5.05 -6.73 -6.76
C MET A 249 5.28 -8.13 -6.21
N GLU A 250 6.07 -8.22 -5.15
CA GLU A 250 6.17 -9.42 -4.32
C GLU A 250 5.43 -9.18 -3.01
N ILE A 251 4.45 -10.05 -2.72
CA ILE A 251 3.53 -9.89 -1.60
C ILE A 251 3.65 -11.11 -0.69
N ARG A 252 4.05 -10.86 0.57
CA ARG A 252 4.12 -11.87 1.63
C ARG A 252 3.40 -11.36 2.88
N PRO A 253 2.10 -11.67 3.06
CA PRO A 253 1.34 -11.23 4.23
C PRO A 253 2.02 -11.63 5.54
N GLY A 254 2.08 -10.70 6.50
CA GLY A 254 2.79 -10.89 7.77
C GLY A 254 4.30 -10.68 7.73
N GLU A 255 4.85 -10.41 6.53
CA GLU A 255 6.25 -10.08 6.33
C GLU A 255 6.39 -8.72 5.64
N PHE A 256 6.23 -8.67 4.32
CA PHE A 256 6.53 -7.49 3.52
C PHE A 256 5.74 -7.40 2.21
N LEU A 257 5.73 -6.19 1.66
CA LEU A 257 5.37 -5.85 0.29
C LEU A 257 6.61 -5.22 -0.37
N ARG A 258 7.09 -5.80 -1.47
CA ARG A 258 8.14 -5.21 -2.32
C ARG A 258 7.48 -4.75 -3.62
N LEU A 259 7.67 -3.48 -3.98
CA LEU A 259 6.96 -2.88 -5.11
C LEU A 259 7.53 -3.26 -6.49
N GLY A 260 8.75 -3.77 -6.51
CA GLY A 260 9.53 -4.15 -7.68
C GLY A 260 10.95 -4.58 -7.28
N PRO A 261 11.77 -5.13 -8.19
CA PRO A 261 13.10 -5.67 -7.86
C PRO A 261 14.04 -4.70 -7.14
N ASP A 262 14.07 -3.44 -7.58
CA ASP A 262 14.91 -2.36 -7.03
C ASP A 262 14.07 -1.26 -6.37
N ALA A 263 12.85 -1.59 -5.95
CA ALA A 263 11.89 -0.62 -5.42
C ALA A 263 11.73 -0.76 -3.89
N PRO A 264 11.13 0.26 -3.25
CA PRO A 264 10.87 0.24 -1.82
C PRO A 264 10.18 -1.03 -1.33
N VAL A 265 10.64 -1.48 -0.18
CA VAL A 265 10.06 -2.60 0.56
C VAL A 265 9.39 -2.04 1.81
N MET A 266 8.18 -2.51 2.09
CA MET A 266 7.37 -2.05 3.20
C MET A 266 6.96 -3.24 4.06
N PRO A 267 6.94 -3.11 5.39
CA PRO A 267 6.48 -4.20 6.23
C PRO A 267 4.95 -4.24 6.26
N ILE A 268 4.39 -5.43 6.11
CA ILE A 268 2.94 -5.63 6.19
C ILE A 268 2.61 -6.67 7.26
N ASP A 269 1.49 -6.49 7.95
CA ASP A 269 0.98 -7.53 8.84
C ASP A 269 0.23 -8.62 8.07
N SER A 270 -0.21 -9.67 8.78
CA SER A 270 -0.95 -10.79 8.18
C SER A 270 -2.32 -10.40 7.62
N SER A 271 -2.85 -9.26 8.08
CA SER A 271 -4.12 -8.70 7.62
C SER A 271 -3.95 -7.70 6.49
N GLY A 272 -2.73 -7.54 5.96
CA GLY A 272 -2.47 -6.67 4.81
C GLY A 272 -2.48 -5.18 5.14
N TYR A 273 -2.24 -4.81 6.40
CA TYR A 273 -2.03 -3.43 6.82
C TYR A 273 -0.54 -3.11 6.83
N LEU A 274 -0.19 -1.84 6.62
CA LEU A 274 1.16 -1.34 6.84
C LEU A 274 1.53 -1.54 8.32
N ALA A 275 2.55 -2.35 8.61
CA ALA A 275 2.89 -2.73 9.98
C ALA A 275 3.53 -1.59 10.80
N ILE A 276 3.83 -0.46 10.15
CA ILE A 276 4.36 0.75 10.78
C ILE A 276 3.30 1.85 10.71
N PRO A 277 2.98 2.51 11.84
CA PRO A 277 2.02 3.61 11.83
C PRO A 277 2.57 4.79 11.04
N LEU A 278 1.72 5.40 10.23
CA LEU A 278 2.04 6.67 9.57
C LEU A 278 2.03 7.79 10.61
N ARG A 279 3.07 8.60 10.63
CA ARG A 279 3.05 9.86 11.39
C ARG A 279 2.24 10.89 10.61
N SER A 280 1.37 11.60 11.32
CA SER A 280 0.71 12.79 10.78
C SER A 280 1.74 13.90 10.66
N SER A 281 2.06 14.28 9.43
CA SER A 281 2.81 15.51 9.14
C SER A 281 2.20 16.17 7.91
N SER A 282 2.22 17.50 7.87
CA SER A 282 1.94 18.28 6.66
C SER A 282 3.13 18.08 5.72
N VAL A 283 3.05 17.05 4.88
CA VAL A 283 4.11 16.74 3.94
C VAL A 283 3.62 17.16 2.57
N GLY A 284 4.32 18.11 1.95
CA GLY A 284 4.08 18.47 0.56
C GLY A 284 3.48 19.85 0.35
N PHE A 285 3.40 20.19 -0.94
CA PHE A 285 2.84 21.43 -1.45
C PHE A 285 1.32 21.28 -1.58
N GLU A 286 0.57 22.07 -0.83
CA GLU A 286 -0.90 22.02 -0.82
C GLU A 286 -1.51 23.25 -1.48
N ILE A 287 -2.52 23.04 -2.33
CA ILE A 287 -3.28 24.09 -3.02
C ILE A 287 -4.76 23.88 -2.72
N ALA A 288 -5.48 24.96 -2.40
CA ALA A 288 -6.94 24.91 -2.31
C ALA A 288 -7.55 24.77 -3.71
N ALA A 289 -8.52 23.88 -3.91
CA ALA A 289 -9.11 23.61 -5.23
C ALA A 289 -9.68 24.88 -5.90
N GLU A 290 -10.18 25.81 -5.11
CA GLU A 290 -10.68 27.12 -5.53
C GLU A 290 -9.58 27.95 -6.20
N SER A 291 -8.34 27.80 -5.76
CA SER A 291 -7.18 28.51 -6.31
C SER A 291 -6.82 28.04 -7.73
N LEU A 292 -7.37 26.92 -8.19
CA LEU A 292 -7.22 26.46 -9.58
C LEU A 292 -8.04 27.31 -10.56
N ILE A 293 -9.10 27.98 -10.07
CA ILE A 293 -10.00 28.78 -10.88
C ILE A 293 -9.31 30.09 -11.23
N GLY A 294 -8.93 30.25 -12.50
CA GLY A 294 -8.19 31.43 -12.98
C GLY A 294 -6.70 31.43 -12.65
N ALA A 295 -6.15 30.30 -12.20
CA ALA A 295 -4.73 30.16 -11.90
C ALA A 295 -3.82 30.43 -13.10
N ASP A 296 -2.68 31.06 -12.86
CA ASP A 296 -1.58 31.11 -13.83
C ASP A 296 -0.84 29.77 -13.93
N GLU A 297 -0.03 29.61 -14.99
CA GLU A 297 0.73 28.38 -15.26
C GLU A 297 1.83 28.07 -14.22
N ASN A 298 2.16 29.02 -13.34
CA ASN A 298 3.18 28.85 -12.31
C ASN A 298 2.60 28.45 -10.95
N LEU A 299 1.30 28.14 -10.87
CA LEU A 299 0.67 27.69 -9.63
C LEU A 299 1.34 26.44 -9.04
N PHE A 300 1.72 25.49 -9.91
CA PHE A 300 2.52 24.33 -9.50
C PHE A 300 4.01 24.65 -9.61
N PRO A 301 4.82 24.34 -8.58
CA PRO A 301 6.27 24.40 -8.69
C PRO A 301 6.75 23.50 -9.85
N LYS A 302 7.75 23.95 -10.60
CA LYS A 302 8.28 23.22 -11.77
C LYS A 302 8.91 21.88 -11.43
N ASP A 303 9.36 21.71 -10.18
CA ASP A 303 10.02 20.50 -9.68
C ASP A 303 9.02 19.53 -9.01
N VAL A 304 7.72 19.77 -9.19
CA VAL A 304 6.67 18.90 -8.64
C VAL A 304 6.74 17.53 -9.29
N VAL A 305 7.00 16.51 -8.46
CA VAL A 305 7.01 15.12 -8.90
C VAL A 305 5.59 14.56 -8.81
N PRO A 306 5.02 14.05 -9.92
CA PRO A 306 3.68 13.46 -9.94
C PRO A 306 3.57 12.23 -9.02
N PRO A 307 2.34 11.76 -8.72
CA PRO A 307 1.06 12.31 -9.16
C PRO A 307 0.63 13.54 -8.34
N VAL A 308 -0.33 14.30 -8.88
CA VAL A 308 -1.11 15.23 -8.04
C VAL A 308 -2.19 14.44 -7.31
N VAL A 309 -2.36 14.70 -6.01
CA VAL A 309 -3.42 14.10 -5.21
C VAL A 309 -4.58 15.09 -5.04
N LEU A 310 -5.76 14.75 -5.54
CA LEU A 310 -7.00 15.47 -5.25
C LEU A 310 -7.63 14.92 -3.96
N ARG A 311 -7.61 15.75 -2.91
CA ARG A 311 -8.11 15.44 -1.57
C ARG A 311 -9.50 15.95 -1.30
N ASP A 312 -10.26 15.16 -0.55
CA ASP A 312 -11.52 15.58 0.07
C ASP A 312 -11.30 15.88 1.55
N ASP A 313 -11.28 17.17 1.89
CA ASP A 313 -11.06 17.66 3.26
C ASP A 313 -12.33 18.30 3.85
N ARG A 314 -13.45 18.23 3.13
CA ARG A 314 -14.75 18.80 3.50
C ARG A 314 -15.27 18.25 4.82
N THR A 315 -15.95 19.08 5.59
CA THR A 315 -16.58 18.68 6.86
C THR A 315 -17.80 17.78 6.68
N THR A 316 -18.38 17.76 5.48
CA THR A 316 -19.50 16.88 5.11
C THR A 316 -19.06 15.48 4.70
N ALA A 317 -17.79 15.28 4.34
CA ALA A 317 -17.26 13.95 4.02
C ALA A 317 -17.25 13.05 5.26
N GLY A 318 -17.53 11.76 5.09
CA GLY A 318 -17.50 10.78 6.20
C GLY A 318 -16.15 10.78 6.92
N VAL A 319 -16.17 10.54 8.24
CA VAL A 319 -14.97 10.62 9.10
C VAL A 319 -13.84 9.73 8.60
N ALA A 320 -14.15 8.49 8.20
CA ALA A 320 -13.16 7.55 7.67
C ALA A 320 -12.59 8.02 6.32
N THR A 321 -13.44 8.50 5.41
CA THR A 321 -13.01 9.05 4.11
C THR A 321 -12.08 10.24 4.29
N ARG A 322 -12.41 11.16 5.21
CA ARG A 322 -11.56 12.33 5.50
C ARG A 322 -10.23 11.93 6.14
N ALA A 323 -10.25 10.95 7.05
CA ALA A 323 -9.04 10.41 7.65
C ALA A 323 -8.11 9.79 6.58
N PHE A 324 -8.67 8.99 5.66
CA PHE A 324 -7.93 8.45 4.53
C PHE A 324 -7.38 9.55 3.61
N SER A 325 -8.22 10.52 3.24
CA SER A 325 -7.85 11.65 2.39
C SER A 325 -6.66 12.42 2.95
N ARG A 326 -6.62 12.66 4.26
CA ARG A 326 -5.49 13.29 4.95
C ARG A 326 -4.25 12.41 5.05
N ALA A 327 -4.44 11.09 5.11
CA ALA A 327 -3.34 10.13 5.25
C ALA A 327 -2.65 9.79 3.93
N ILE A 328 -3.29 9.99 2.77
CA ILE A 328 -2.76 9.50 1.49
C ILE A 328 -1.42 10.15 1.10
N VAL A 329 -1.26 11.45 1.29
CA VAL A 329 -0.04 12.19 0.94
C VAL A 329 1.16 11.74 1.79
N PRO A 330 1.08 11.73 3.14
CA PRO A 330 2.16 11.19 3.95
C PRO A 330 2.36 9.69 3.72
N ALA A 331 1.31 8.92 3.41
CA ALA A 331 1.45 7.51 3.04
C ALA A 331 2.33 7.34 1.81
N VAL A 332 2.04 8.08 0.72
CA VAL A 332 2.85 8.03 -0.50
C VAL A 332 4.30 8.41 -0.22
N ALA A 333 4.54 9.46 0.57
CA ALA A 333 5.89 9.88 0.93
C ALA A 333 6.67 8.81 1.69
N VAL A 334 6.05 8.16 2.70
CA VAL A 334 6.69 7.09 3.48
C VAL A 334 6.92 5.85 2.63
N MET A 335 5.91 5.42 1.88
CA MET A 335 5.95 4.17 1.11
C MET A 335 6.84 4.25 -0.14
N SER A 336 7.15 5.46 -0.62
CA SER A 336 8.10 5.67 -1.73
C SER A 336 9.56 5.78 -1.25
N SER A 337 9.81 5.74 0.06
CA SER A 337 11.14 5.95 0.65
C SER A 337 11.82 4.64 1.05
N GLU A 338 13.14 4.61 0.91
CA GLU A 338 14.02 3.55 1.44
C GLU A 338 14.50 3.84 2.88
N GLU A 339 14.24 5.04 3.41
CA GLU A 339 14.79 5.51 4.70
C GLU A 339 14.27 4.70 5.92
N GLY A 340 13.25 3.86 5.73
CA GLY A 340 12.68 2.99 6.76
C GLY A 340 13.42 1.67 7.00
N LEU A 341 14.44 1.33 6.20
CA LEU A 341 15.17 0.06 6.29
C LEU A 341 16.54 0.23 6.95
N ALA A 342 16.79 -0.53 8.02
CA ALA A 342 18.13 -0.66 8.57
C ALA A 342 19.09 -1.34 7.57
N PRO A 343 20.41 -1.08 7.65
CA PRO A 343 21.39 -1.75 6.80
C PRO A 343 21.27 -3.26 6.83
N SER A 344 21.40 -3.89 5.67
CA SER A 344 21.33 -5.34 5.53
C SER A 344 22.48 -6.04 6.25
N ARG A 345 22.14 -7.04 7.07
CA ARG A 345 23.10 -7.96 7.68
C ARG A 345 23.08 -9.26 6.90
N GLN A 346 24.17 -9.59 6.23
CA GLN A 346 24.33 -10.87 5.53
C GLN A 346 24.83 -11.95 6.49
N TYR A 347 24.20 -13.12 6.42
CA TYR A 347 24.55 -14.31 7.19
C TYR A 347 25.16 -15.33 6.25
N LYS A 348 26.45 -15.13 5.96
CA LYS A 348 27.21 -16.04 5.09
C LYS A 348 27.29 -17.43 5.70
N ARG A 349 27.17 -18.44 4.84
CA ARG A 349 27.39 -19.84 5.22
C ARG A 349 28.83 -20.07 5.65
N LEU A 350 29.01 -20.95 6.62
CA LEU A 350 30.34 -21.41 7.00
C LEU A 350 30.94 -22.22 5.85
N PRO A 351 32.27 -22.22 5.67
CA PRO A 351 32.93 -23.14 4.75
C PRO A 351 32.51 -24.59 5.05
N GLN A 352 32.39 -25.40 4.00
CA GLN A 352 31.79 -26.74 4.07
C GLN A 352 32.49 -27.65 5.09
N ASP A 353 33.81 -27.51 5.20
CA ASP A 353 34.71 -28.14 6.16
C ASP A 353 34.37 -27.80 7.62
N TRP A 354 34.00 -26.56 7.92
CA TRP A 354 33.53 -26.15 9.24
C TRP A 354 32.11 -26.64 9.55
N GLU A 355 31.22 -26.65 8.55
CA GLU A 355 29.86 -27.19 8.74
C GLU A 355 29.88 -28.67 9.13
N VAL A 356 30.78 -29.47 8.53
CA VAL A 356 30.98 -30.90 8.85
C VAL A 356 31.55 -31.07 10.26
N ALA A 357 32.53 -30.24 10.64
CA ALA A 357 33.12 -30.30 11.98
C ALA A 357 32.09 -29.99 13.08
N ILE A 358 31.22 -28.99 12.88
CA ILE A 358 30.16 -28.64 13.83
C ILE A 358 29.13 -29.77 13.95
N LEU A 359 28.72 -30.39 12.83
CA LEU A 359 27.80 -31.54 12.87
C LEU A 359 28.38 -32.72 13.63
N ALA A 360 29.67 -33.01 13.45
CA ALA A 360 30.33 -34.08 14.18
C ALA A 360 30.35 -33.84 15.70
N VAL A 361 30.46 -32.57 16.13
CA VAL A 361 30.42 -32.18 17.55
C VAL A 361 29.00 -32.15 18.13
N VAL A 362 27.97 -31.88 17.30
CA VAL A 362 26.56 -31.84 17.76
C VAL A 362 25.93 -33.23 17.77
N MET A 363 26.39 -34.14 16.90
CA MET A 363 25.87 -35.51 16.77
C MET A 363 26.68 -36.56 17.54
N GLY A 364 27.89 -36.23 17.97
CA GLY A 364 28.74 -37.05 18.84
C GLY A 364 28.63 -36.60 20.28
#